data_AF-A0ABD6YQB0-F1
#
_entry.id   AF-A0ABD6YQB0-F1
#
_cell.length_a   1.000
_cell.length_b   1.000
_cell.length_c   1.000
_cell.angle_alpha   90.00
_cell.angle_beta   90.00
_cell.angle_gamma   90.00
#
_symmetry.space_group_name_H-M   'P 1'
#
loop_
_entity.id
_entity.type
_entity.pdbx_description
1 polymer ?
#
loop_
_entity_poly.entity_id
_entity_poly.type
_entity_poly.pdbx_seq_one_letter_code
_entity_poly.pdbx_strand_id
1 'polypeptide(L)'
;MVSRNVITDLLMIALLIALQIFLFNRLSISGYIPVVYPIFVMFYPFYRNNYIYLFSSFLLGLGIDAFLGTWGINAFATCLIAYFRTQLFQSSISNEADSFSFQSIQWTQFLFFIFINIFIHQLLVQYLEFFKLSRILEVFINVIFTTIISFVFILLYALIFRIKQKV
;
A
#
# COMPACT_ATOMS: atom_id res chain seq x y z
N MET A 1 -15.82 -2.89 -3.80
CA MET A 1 -15.70 -3.89 -2.72
C MET A 1 -15.30 -5.22 -3.36
N VAL A 2 -14.13 -5.73 -2.97
CA VAL A 2 -13.48 -6.91 -3.55
C VAL A 2 -14.44 -8.11 -3.46
N SER A 3 -14.63 -8.82 -4.58
CA SER A 3 -15.48 -10.00 -4.63
C SER A 3 -14.94 -11.10 -3.69
N ARG A 4 -15.83 -11.97 -3.25
CA ARG A 4 -15.64 -12.91 -2.13
C ARG A 4 -14.63 -14.05 -2.39
N ASN A 5 -13.95 -14.07 -3.54
CA ASN A 5 -13.25 -15.25 -4.05
C ASN A 5 -11.77 -14.98 -4.34
N VAL A 6 -10.93 -16.00 -4.15
CA VAL A 6 -9.48 -15.97 -4.43
C VAL A 6 -9.16 -15.56 -5.87
N ILE A 7 -10.02 -15.97 -6.81
CA ILE A 7 -9.88 -15.62 -8.24
C ILE A 7 -9.90 -14.09 -8.43
N THR A 8 -10.76 -13.38 -7.71
CA THR A 8 -10.82 -11.91 -7.85
C THR A 8 -9.65 -11.21 -7.18
N ASP A 9 -9.05 -11.81 -6.16
CA ASP A 9 -7.79 -11.30 -5.60
C ASP A 9 -6.67 -11.42 -6.63
N LEU A 10 -6.54 -12.59 -7.28
CA LEU A 10 -5.53 -12.81 -8.31
C LEU A 10 -5.70 -11.86 -9.50
N LEU A 11 -6.93 -11.64 -9.96
CA LEU A 11 -7.20 -10.66 -11.02
C LEU A 11 -6.82 -9.24 -10.59
N MET A 12 -7.13 -8.86 -9.34
CA MET A 12 -6.77 -7.55 -8.83
C MET A 12 -5.26 -7.38 -8.67
N ILE A 13 -4.55 -8.43 -8.25
CA ILE A 13 -3.09 -8.46 -8.18
C ILE A 13 -2.50 -8.25 -9.57
N ALA A 14 -2.94 -9.03 -10.57
CA ALA A 14 -2.49 -8.90 -11.94
C ALA A 14 -2.73 -7.49 -12.51
N LEU A 15 -3.92 -6.92 -12.24
CA LEU A 15 -4.27 -5.57 -12.66
C LEU A 15 -3.40 -4.50 -11.99
N LEU A 16 -3.15 -4.62 -10.68
CA LEU A 16 -2.31 -3.66 -9.96
C LEU A 16 -0.85 -3.74 -10.38
N ILE A 17 -0.34 -4.94 -10.65
CA ILE A 17 1.00 -5.13 -11.24
C ILE A 17 1.05 -4.44 -12.59
N ALA A 18 0.09 -4.71 -13.48
CA ALA A 18 0.06 -4.09 -14.81
C ALA A 18 -0.01 -2.56 -14.73
N LEU A 19 -0.87 -2.01 -13.87
CA LEU A 19 -0.95 -0.56 -13.65
C LEU A 19 0.37 0.01 -13.12
N GLN A 20 1.00 -0.64 -12.14
CA GLN A 20 2.27 -0.15 -11.62
C GLN A 20 3.34 -0.15 -12.72
N ILE A 21 3.51 -1.27 -13.41
CA ILE A 21 4.60 -1.47 -14.37
C ILE A 21 4.43 -0.63 -15.64
N PHE A 22 3.22 -0.61 -16.22
CA PHE A 22 3.01 0.03 -17.52
C PHE A 22 2.59 1.50 -17.43
N LEU A 23 1.89 1.90 -16.37
CA LEU A 23 1.37 3.26 -16.22
C LEU A 23 2.19 4.05 -15.20
N PHE A 24 2.20 3.65 -13.93
CA PHE A 24 2.80 4.48 -12.87
C PHE A 24 4.31 4.61 -12.97
N ASN A 25 5.02 3.56 -13.38
CA ASN A 25 6.47 3.63 -13.62
C ASN A 25 6.85 4.54 -14.80
N ARG A 26 5.90 4.92 -15.66
CA ARG A 26 6.11 5.92 -16.72
C ARG A 26 5.78 7.34 -16.27
N LEU A 27 5.07 7.50 -15.15
CA LEU A 27 4.74 8.81 -14.57
C LEU A 27 5.88 9.26 -13.64
N SER A 28 6.92 9.86 -14.20
CA SER A 28 7.98 10.48 -13.40
C SER A 28 7.58 11.91 -13.01
N ILE A 29 7.09 12.10 -11.78
CA ILE A 29 6.73 13.43 -11.26
C ILE A 29 7.93 13.97 -10.49
N SER A 30 8.60 14.98 -11.05
CA SER A 30 9.82 15.56 -10.46
C SER A 30 10.93 14.54 -10.17
N GLY A 31 11.01 13.47 -10.97
CA GLY A 31 11.97 12.38 -10.79
C GLY A 31 11.52 11.26 -9.84
N TYR A 32 10.34 11.38 -9.22
CA TYR A 32 9.79 10.37 -8.31
C TYR A 32 8.65 9.60 -8.95
N ILE A 33 8.63 8.29 -8.72
CA ILE A 33 7.62 7.38 -9.27
C ILE A 33 6.54 7.13 -8.20
N PRO A 34 5.25 7.31 -8.51
CA PRO A 34 4.15 6.92 -7.63
C PRO A 34 4.09 5.41 -7.45
N VAL A 35 3.95 4.96 -6.20
CA VAL A 35 3.79 3.55 -5.84
C VAL A 35 2.39 3.31 -5.31
N VAL A 36 1.56 2.66 -6.13
CA VAL A 36 0.10 2.62 -5.92
C VAL A 36 -0.40 1.22 -5.59
N TYR A 37 0.34 0.17 -5.92
CA TYR A 37 -0.06 -1.20 -5.60
C TYR A 37 -0.31 -1.51 -4.10
N PRO A 38 0.26 -0.79 -3.10
CA PRO A 38 -0.06 -1.03 -1.68
C PRO A 38 -1.54 -0.82 -1.32
N ILE A 39 -2.34 -0.22 -2.21
CA ILE A 39 -3.80 -0.16 -2.12
C ILE A 39 -4.40 -1.54 -1.84
N PHE A 40 -3.87 -2.60 -2.47
CA PHE A 40 -4.37 -3.96 -2.23
C PHE A 40 -4.34 -4.30 -0.75
N VAL A 41 -3.20 -4.09 -0.10
CA VAL A 41 -2.98 -4.39 1.31
C VAL A 41 -3.93 -3.58 2.20
N MET A 42 -3.99 -2.27 1.97
CA MET A 42 -4.76 -1.32 2.79
C MET A 42 -6.27 -1.59 2.75
N PHE A 43 -6.80 -1.91 1.57
CA PHE A 43 -8.25 -2.06 1.35
C PHE A 43 -8.71 -3.52 1.28
N TYR A 44 -7.83 -4.48 1.51
CA TYR A 44 -8.22 -5.89 1.56
C TYR A 44 -9.14 -6.16 2.78
N PRO A 45 -10.21 -6.95 2.67
CA PRO A 45 -11.19 -7.10 3.74
C PRO A 45 -10.61 -7.70 5.04
N PHE A 46 -10.95 -7.13 6.20
CA PHE A 46 -10.45 -7.59 7.52
C PHE A 46 -11.01 -8.94 7.99
N TYR A 47 -12.17 -9.36 7.49
CA TYR A 47 -12.84 -10.61 7.92
C TYR A 47 -12.31 -11.87 7.22
N ARG A 48 -11.38 -11.73 6.26
CA ARG A 48 -10.84 -12.87 5.50
C ARG A 48 -9.67 -13.53 6.21
N ASN A 49 -9.38 -14.77 5.82
CA ASN A 49 -8.27 -15.54 6.37
C ASN A 49 -6.92 -14.81 6.19
N ASN A 50 -6.22 -14.58 7.30
CA ASN A 50 -4.93 -13.90 7.36
C ASN A 50 -3.84 -14.59 6.53
N TYR A 51 -3.86 -15.93 6.42
CA TYR A 51 -2.87 -16.67 5.63
C TYR A 51 -3.03 -16.39 4.13
N ILE A 52 -4.26 -16.40 3.62
CA ILE A 52 -4.54 -16.07 2.21
C ILE A 52 -4.16 -14.62 1.94
N TYR A 53 -4.49 -13.72 2.86
CA TYR A 53 -4.15 -12.32 2.76
C TYR A 53 -2.64 -12.07 2.69
N LEU A 54 -1.86 -12.64 3.61
CA LEU A 54 -0.40 -12.53 3.61
C LEU A 54 0.21 -13.10 2.34
N PHE A 55 -0.23 -14.30 1.93
CA PHE A 55 0.26 -14.94 0.71
C PHE A 55 -0.07 -14.11 -0.54
N SER A 56 -1.29 -13.57 -0.63
CA SER A 56 -1.71 -12.72 -1.75
C SER A 56 -0.91 -11.40 -1.80
N SER A 57 -0.57 -10.83 -0.64
CA SER A 57 0.24 -9.61 -0.54
C SER A 57 1.70 -9.88 -0.95
N PHE A 58 2.25 -11.03 -0.54
CA PHE A 58 3.55 -11.50 -0.99
C PHE A 58 3.60 -11.72 -2.51
N LEU A 59 2.60 -12.38 -3.10
CA LEU A 59 2.52 -12.58 -4.55
C LEU A 59 2.47 -11.26 -5.33
N LEU A 60 1.76 -10.27 -4.79
CA LEU A 60 1.70 -8.94 -5.39
C LEU A 60 3.08 -8.28 -5.41
N GLY A 61 3.79 -8.24 -4.28
CA GLY A 61 5.13 -7.67 -4.23
C GLY A 61 6.13 -8.46 -5.08
N LEU A 62 6.05 -9.80 -5.08
CA LEU A 62 6.89 -10.66 -5.92
C LEU A 62 6.65 -10.42 -7.42
N GLY A 63 5.41 -10.16 -7.82
CA GLY A 63 5.08 -9.78 -9.18
C GLY A 63 5.73 -8.46 -9.58
N ILE A 64 5.67 -7.44 -8.72
CA ILE A 64 6.37 -6.16 -8.95
C ILE A 64 7.87 -6.38 -9.07
N ASP A 65 8.43 -7.18 -8.17
CA ASP A 65 9.85 -7.53 -8.14
C ASP A 65 10.33 -8.19 -9.44
N ALA A 66 9.54 -9.13 -9.98
CA ALA A 66 9.86 -9.82 -11.22
C ALA A 66 9.97 -8.87 -12.44
N PHE A 67 9.15 -7.82 -12.49
CA PHE A 67 9.17 -6.85 -13.60
C PHE A 67 10.18 -5.72 -13.39
N LEU A 68 10.42 -5.31 -12.14
CA LEU A 68 11.38 -4.25 -11.81
C LEU A 68 12.82 -4.76 -11.67
N GLY A 69 13.02 -6.09 -11.61
CA GLY A 69 14.33 -6.67 -11.36
C GLY A 69 14.82 -6.47 -9.92
N THR A 70 13.91 -6.21 -8.99
CA THR A 70 14.21 -6.06 -7.57
C THR A 70 14.05 -7.43 -6.90
N TRP A 71 15.10 -7.92 -6.25
CA TRP A 71 15.24 -9.33 -5.83
C TRP A 71 14.40 -9.74 -4.60
N GLY A 72 13.12 -9.36 -4.53
CA GLY A 72 12.24 -9.65 -3.40
C GLY A 72 12.02 -8.49 -2.42
N ILE A 73 12.52 -7.30 -2.75
CA ILE A 73 12.42 -6.11 -1.88
C ILE A 73 10.97 -5.67 -1.71
N ASN A 74 10.20 -5.62 -2.81
CA ASN A 74 8.80 -5.24 -2.76
C ASN A 74 7.95 -6.34 -2.11
N ALA A 75 8.25 -7.62 -2.35
CA ALA A 75 7.62 -8.76 -1.70
C ALA A 75 7.78 -8.71 -0.17
N PHE A 76 8.96 -8.36 0.32
CA PHE A 76 9.21 -8.18 1.74
C PHE A 76 8.42 -6.99 2.31
N ALA A 77 8.54 -5.81 1.68
CA ALA A 77 7.87 -4.60 2.16
C ALA A 77 6.34 -4.76 2.20
N THR A 78 5.74 -5.32 1.13
CA THR A 78 4.30 -5.59 1.04
C THR A 78 3.81 -6.59 2.07
N CYS A 79 4.54 -7.69 2.29
CA CYS A 79 4.18 -8.69 3.28
C CYS A 79 4.27 -8.12 4.71
N LEU A 80 5.28 -7.29 4.99
CA LEU A 80 5.46 -6.66 6.30
C LEU A 80 4.33 -5.69 6.61
N ILE A 81 3.99 -4.77 5.69
CA ILE A 81 2.84 -3.87 5.90
C ILE A 81 1.53 -4.65 6.00
N ALA A 82 1.40 -5.78 5.30
CA ALA A 82 0.23 -6.63 5.41
C ALA A 82 0.08 -7.23 6.80
N TYR A 83 1.18 -7.76 7.35
CA TYR A 83 1.22 -8.33 8.69
C TYR A 83 0.85 -7.31 9.78
N PHE A 84 1.41 -6.09 9.70
CA PHE A 84 1.16 -5.04 10.70
C PHE A 84 -0.09 -4.20 10.44
N ARG A 85 -0.84 -4.47 9.36
CA ARG A 85 -1.98 -3.63 8.95
C ARG A 85 -2.98 -3.40 10.10
N THR A 86 -3.30 -4.43 10.86
CA THR A 86 -4.28 -4.32 11.96
C THR A 86 -3.78 -3.40 13.06
N GLN A 87 -2.49 -3.48 13.41
CA GLN A 87 -1.85 -2.61 14.39
C GLN A 87 -1.74 -1.18 13.87
N LEU A 88 -1.42 -0.99 12.58
CA LEU A 88 -1.39 0.32 11.93
C LEU A 88 -2.78 0.96 11.85
N PHE A 89 -3.81 0.14 11.69
CA PHE A 89 -5.19 0.58 11.72
C PHE A 89 -5.62 0.98 13.14
N GLN A 90 -5.28 0.18 14.14
CA GLN A 90 -5.55 0.49 15.56
C GLN A 90 -4.82 1.76 16.01
N SER A 91 -3.54 1.95 15.65
CA SER A 91 -2.80 3.17 16.00
C SER A 91 -3.38 4.43 15.34
N SER A 92 -4.14 4.26 14.26
CA SER A 92 -4.83 5.35 13.58
C SER A 92 -6.16 5.72 14.25
N ILE A 93 -6.75 4.82 15.05
CA ILE A 93 -8.01 5.06 15.76
C ILE A 93 -7.69 5.51 17.18
N SER A 94 -8.21 6.67 17.60
CA SER A 94 -8.11 7.11 19.00
C SER A 94 -8.83 6.11 19.92
N ASN A 95 -8.20 5.76 21.05
CA ASN A 95 -8.46 4.68 22.03
C ASN A 95 -9.91 4.43 22.56
N GLU A 96 -10.99 4.87 21.90
CA GLU A 96 -12.36 4.81 22.44
C GLU A 96 -13.40 4.09 21.55
N ALA A 97 -13.03 3.58 20.37
CA ALA A 97 -14.01 2.95 19.47
C ALA A 97 -13.78 1.43 19.33
N ASP A 98 -14.47 0.65 20.17
CA ASP A 98 -14.47 -0.82 20.25
C ASP A 98 -15.08 -1.57 19.03
N SER A 99 -15.09 -0.98 17.83
CA SER A 99 -15.63 -1.67 16.65
C SER A 99 -14.79 -1.47 15.40
N PHE A 100 -14.29 -2.59 14.87
CA PHE A 100 -13.58 -2.69 13.59
C PHE A 100 -14.55 -2.43 12.43
N SER A 101 -14.92 -1.16 12.18
CA SER A 101 -15.70 -0.78 11.02
C SER A 101 -15.12 0.46 10.35
N PHE A 102 -14.93 0.42 9.03
CA PHE A 102 -14.53 1.59 8.24
C PHE A 102 -15.61 2.69 8.20
N GLN A 103 -16.83 2.38 8.65
CA GLN A 103 -17.97 3.30 8.65
C GLN A 103 -17.90 4.36 9.76
N SER A 104 -17.24 4.07 10.90
CA SER A 104 -17.15 4.95 12.06
C SER A 104 -15.86 5.76 12.15
N ILE A 105 -14.95 5.63 11.18
CA ILE A 105 -13.63 6.27 11.20
C ILE A 105 -13.72 7.75 10.85
N GLN A 106 -13.13 8.60 11.69
CA GLN A 106 -12.97 10.02 11.40
C GLN A 106 -12.06 10.23 10.19
N TRP A 107 -12.35 11.22 9.36
CA TRP A 107 -11.58 11.48 8.12
C TRP A 107 -10.07 11.57 8.38
N THR A 108 -9.66 12.22 9.47
CA THR A 108 -8.27 12.37 9.88
C THR A 108 -7.58 11.03 10.14
N GLN A 109 -8.26 10.11 10.83
CA GLN A 109 -7.74 8.78 11.14
C GLN A 109 -7.56 7.94 9.88
N PHE A 110 -8.48 8.06 8.92
CA PHE A 110 -8.38 7.39 7.62
C PHE A 110 -7.20 7.91 6.78
N LEU A 111 -6.99 9.23 6.75
CA LEU A 111 -5.85 9.83 6.07
C LEU A 111 -4.53 9.38 6.72
N PHE A 112 -4.46 9.38 8.05
CA PHE A 112 -3.28 8.92 8.77
C PHE A 112 -2.97 7.44 8.49
N PHE A 113 -3.99 6.58 8.48
CA PHE A 113 -3.86 5.16 8.13
C PHE A 113 -3.25 4.95 6.73
N ILE A 114 -3.73 5.67 5.72
CA ILE A 114 -3.16 5.58 4.36
C ILE A 114 -1.72 6.07 4.38
N PHE A 115 -1.47 7.23 4.98
CA PHE A 115 -0.14 7.85 5.01
C PHE A 115 0.90 6.94 5.66
N ILE A 116 0.62 6.40 6.86
CA ILE A 116 1.57 5.58 7.61
C ILE A 116 1.88 4.26 6.89
N ASN A 117 0.88 3.64 6.24
CA ASN A 117 1.11 2.41 5.46
C ASN A 117 2.01 2.67 4.24
N ILE A 118 1.78 3.76 3.50
CA ILE A 118 2.64 4.12 2.35
C ILE A 118 4.05 4.46 2.85
N PHE A 119 4.15 5.25 3.92
CA PHE A 119 5.43 5.70 4.45
C PHE A 119 6.31 4.52 4.88
N ILE A 120 5.76 3.58 5.66
CA ILE A 120 6.49 2.38 6.08
C ILE A 120 6.90 1.55 4.86
N HIS A 121 6.00 1.37 3.90
CA HIS A 121 6.31 0.63 2.68
C HIS A 121 7.47 1.26 1.89
N GLN A 122 7.42 2.57 1.61
CA GLN A 122 8.48 3.27 0.88
C GLN A 122 9.80 3.26 1.65
N LEU A 123 9.75 3.45 2.96
CA LEU A 123 10.92 3.39 3.81
C LEU A 123 11.62 2.04 3.68
N LEU A 124 10.88 0.93 3.73
CA LEU A 124 11.46 -0.40 3.59
C LEU A 124 12.05 -0.64 2.19
N VAL A 125 11.31 -0.31 1.14
CA VAL A 125 11.78 -0.51 -0.24
C VAL A 125 13.06 0.28 -0.49
N GLN A 126 13.03 1.59 -0.23
CA GLN A 126 14.14 2.48 -0.56
C GLN A 126 15.37 2.20 0.32
N TYR A 127 15.17 1.85 1.58
CA TYR A 127 16.28 1.50 2.47
C TYR A 127 16.97 0.20 2.04
N LEU A 128 16.19 -0.83 1.69
CA LEU A 128 16.72 -2.12 1.24
C LEU A 128 17.36 -2.03 -0.16
N GLU A 129 16.86 -1.15 -1.03
CA GLU A 129 17.42 -0.95 -2.38
C GLU A 129 18.83 -0.35 -2.33
N PHE A 130 19.04 0.67 -1.51
CA PHE A 130 20.35 1.33 -1.43
C PHE A 130 21.30 0.68 -0.44
N PHE A 131 20.78 0.13 0.68
CA PHE A 131 21.50 -0.53 1.77
C PHE A 131 22.86 0.11 2.15
N LYS A 132 22.90 1.45 2.18
CA LYS A 132 24.11 2.23 2.46
C LYS A 132 23.80 3.36 3.45
N LEU A 133 24.43 3.30 4.61
CA LEU A 133 24.25 4.32 5.66
C LEU A 133 24.73 5.72 5.24
N SER A 134 25.72 5.81 4.34
CA SER A 134 26.21 7.09 3.83
C SER A 134 25.16 7.90 3.06
N ARG A 135 24.12 7.24 2.52
CA ARG A 135 23.04 7.87 1.74
C ARG A 135 21.73 7.97 2.52
N ILE A 136 21.75 7.80 3.84
CA ILE A 136 20.51 7.73 4.64
C ILE A 136 19.63 8.98 4.51
N LEU A 137 20.22 10.17 4.45
CA LEU A 137 19.48 11.42 4.26
C LEU A 137 18.82 11.48 2.88
N GLU A 138 19.53 11.06 1.83
CA GLU A 138 19.00 11.02 0.46
C GLU A 138 17.84 10.02 0.36
N VAL A 139 17.99 8.83 0.94
CA VAL A 139 16.94 7.82 1.03
C VAL A 139 15.72 8.39 1.74
N PHE A 140 15.91 9.06 2.88
CA PHE A 140 14.81 9.63 3.65
C PHE A 140 14.05 10.72 2.89
N ILE A 141 14.75 11.60 2.18
CA ILE A 141 14.14 12.62 1.31
C ILE A 141 13.33 11.95 0.21
N ASN A 142 13.88 10.92 -0.44
CA ASN A 142 13.18 10.17 -1.48
C ASN A 142 11.92 9.50 -0.95
N VAL A 143 11.97 8.93 0.26
CA VAL A 143 10.81 8.33 0.93
C VAL A 143 9.72 9.36 1.16
N ILE A 144 10.06 10.58 1.60
CA ILE A 144 9.06 11.64 1.81
C ILE A 144 8.36 12.01 0.49
N PHE A 145 9.12 12.28 -0.57
CA PHE A 145 8.54 12.69 -1.86
C PHE A 145 7.71 11.58 -2.50
N THR A 146 8.23 10.35 -2.53
CA THR A 146 7.49 9.18 -3.07
C THR A 146 6.23 8.89 -2.25
N THR A 147 6.29 9.05 -0.92
CA THR A 147 5.11 8.89 -0.05
C THR A 147 4.05 9.94 -0.36
N ILE A 148 4.42 11.22 -0.46
CA ILE A 148 3.46 12.30 -0.76
C ILE A 148 2.78 12.07 -2.10
N ILE A 149 3.55 11.76 -3.14
CA ILE A 149 3.00 11.54 -4.48
C ILE A 149 2.09 10.31 -4.50
N SER A 150 2.54 9.20 -3.92
CA SER A 150 1.73 7.97 -3.82
C SER A 150 0.45 8.19 -3.01
N PHE A 151 0.54 8.97 -1.93
CA PHE A 151 -0.60 9.33 -1.08
C PHE A 151 -1.69 10.04 -1.87
N VAL A 152 -1.34 10.98 -2.76
CA VAL A 152 -2.32 11.66 -3.62
C VAL A 152 -3.06 10.67 -4.51
N PHE A 153 -2.36 9.77 -5.22
CA PHE A 153 -3.01 8.78 -6.09
C PHE A 153 -3.90 7.80 -5.32
N ILE A 154 -3.43 7.34 -4.16
CA ILE A 154 -4.18 6.41 -3.31
C ILE A 154 -5.41 7.10 -2.71
N LEU A 155 -5.29 8.38 -2.34
CA LEU A 155 -6.41 9.18 -1.86
C LEU A 155 -7.45 9.41 -2.96
N LEU A 156 -7.04 9.71 -4.19
CA LEU A 156 -7.96 9.82 -5.34
C LEU A 156 -8.74 8.53 -5.57
N TYR A 157 -8.04 7.39 -5.54
CA TYR A 157 -8.69 6.07 -5.59
C TYR A 157 -9.71 5.93 -4.45
N ALA A 158 -9.32 6.20 -3.20
CA ALA A 158 -10.21 6.09 -2.04
C ALA A 158 -11.46 6.98 -2.16
N LEU A 159 -11.30 8.22 -2.66
CA LEU A 159 -12.41 9.15 -2.88
C LEU A 159 -13.42 8.64 -3.91
N ILE A 160 -12.93 8.19 -5.08
CA ILE A 160 -13.77 7.69 -6.17
C ILE A 160 -14.65 6.53 -5.68
N PHE A 161 -14.07 5.59 -4.93
CA PHE A 161 -14.81 4.44 -4.43
C PHE A 161 -15.72 4.75 -3.24
N ARG A 162 -15.36 5.74 -2.41
CA ARG A 162 -16.20 6.19 -1.28
C ARG A 162 -17.45 6.93 -1.75
N ILE A 163 -17.35 7.74 -2.82
CA ILE A 163 -18.51 8.46 -3.39
C ILE A 163 -19.58 7.47 -3.87
N LYS A 164 -19.17 6.32 -4.41
CA LYS A 164 -20.09 5.28 -4.91
C LYS A 164 -20.91 4.58 -3.81
N GLN A 165 -20.61 4.78 -2.52
CA GLN A 165 -21.38 4.23 -1.41
C GLN A 165 -22.46 5.17 -0.86
N LYS A 166 -22.44 6.46 -1.24
CA LYS A 166 -23.39 7.48 -0.77
C LYS A 166 -24.56 7.75 -1.73
N VAL A 167 -24.62 7.04 -2.85
CA VAL A 167 -25.70 7.09 -3.85
C VAL A 167 -26.44 5.77 -3.83
#